data_AF-A0A1F8MTF5-F1
#
_entry.id   AF-A0A1F8MTF5-F1
#
_cell.length_a   1.000
_cell.length_b   1.000
_cell.length_c   1.000
_cell.angle_alpha   90.00
_cell.angle_beta   90.00
_cell.angle_gamma   90.00
#
_symmetry.space_group_name_H-M   'P 1'
#
loop_
_entity.id
_entity.type
_entity.pdbx_description
1 polymer ?
#
loop_
_entity_poly.entity_id
_entity_poly.type
_entity_poly.pdbx_seq_one_letter_code
_entity_poly.pdbx_strand_id
1 'polypeptide(L)'
;MSIIHLPNGIGDTLGDVLATTKPLEVNGNVWYCHYGTGTDAVSPAGQNRQAPLKTLGQANTNAANGDIIVLMDGHTETLTSALLFTKDLTIVGAGSSGGRPTVRFINNSAAASLFTVSASGLVQFRNIWFAAQTQACSAAKIIVNTANGSVVINGCYFEGGAYDADWQLEIVNSEVVLIKNTTFISTATSVATQPKGAIGTEIGTAIAVCLMDGVTVSGGTYGWSNYHAIELVNQPPTYVAIENCSLLLGSDVKIHSIALGYVSFSTQTGGCRIDWDGVSGLI
;
A
#
# COMPACT_ATOMS: atom_id res chain seq x y z
N MET A 1 3.68 -24.97 16.00
CA MET A 1 3.66 -24.33 14.66
C MET A 1 3.28 -25.43 13.68
N SER A 2 2.11 -25.35 13.05
CA SER A 2 1.60 -26.38 12.13
C SER A 2 1.55 -25.80 10.72
N ILE A 3 2.14 -26.50 9.76
CA ILE A 3 2.00 -26.17 8.34
C ILE A 3 0.58 -26.54 7.91
N ILE A 4 -0.13 -25.58 7.32
CA ILE A 4 -1.43 -25.84 6.67
C ILE A 4 -1.17 -26.11 5.20
N HIS A 5 -1.58 -27.28 4.73
CA HIS A 5 -1.53 -27.65 3.33
C HIS A 5 -2.89 -27.36 2.67
N LEU A 6 -2.89 -26.49 1.66
CA LEU A 6 -4.06 -26.11 0.87
C LEU A 6 -3.88 -26.65 -0.57
N PRO A 7 -4.42 -27.84 -0.89
CA PRO A 7 -4.23 -28.47 -2.21
C PRO A 7 -4.69 -27.58 -3.37
N ASN A 8 -5.73 -26.78 -3.13
CA ASN A 8 -6.34 -25.88 -4.12
C ASN A 8 -5.93 -24.41 -3.92
N GLY A 9 -4.88 -24.14 -3.13
CA GLY A 9 -4.50 -22.79 -2.74
C GLY A 9 -5.58 -22.11 -1.90
N ILE A 10 -5.60 -20.77 -1.91
CA ILE A 10 -6.64 -19.98 -1.23
C ILE A 10 -7.94 -19.83 -2.06
N GLY A 11 -7.99 -20.46 -3.25
CA GLY A 11 -9.24 -20.71 -3.97
C GLY A 11 -9.61 -19.73 -5.08
N ASP A 12 -8.77 -18.74 -5.40
CA ASP A 12 -9.03 -17.77 -6.46
C ASP A 12 -8.33 -18.13 -7.79
N THR A 13 -8.69 -17.42 -8.86
CA THR A 13 -8.21 -17.64 -10.24
C THR A 13 -7.55 -16.41 -10.86
N LEU A 14 -7.73 -15.24 -10.25
CA LEU A 14 -7.13 -13.96 -10.62
C LEU A 14 -6.68 -13.20 -9.37
N GLY A 15 -5.81 -12.22 -9.55
CA GLY A 15 -5.27 -11.39 -8.47
C GLY A 15 -3.81 -11.70 -8.17
N ASP A 16 -3.42 -11.58 -6.90
CA ASP A 16 -2.05 -11.84 -6.46
C ASP A 16 -1.59 -13.28 -6.72
N VAL A 17 -0.28 -13.51 -6.80
CA VAL A 17 0.28 -14.87 -6.96
C VAL A 17 -0.09 -15.78 -5.79
N LEU A 18 -0.17 -15.28 -4.55
CA LEU A 18 -0.62 -16.06 -3.40
C LEU A 18 -2.11 -16.41 -3.50
N ALA A 19 -2.90 -15.59 -4.21
CA ALA A 19 -4.31 -15.86 -4.49
C ALA A 19 -4.54 -17.00 -5.49
N THR A 20 -3.59 -17.20 -6.40
CA THR A 20 -3.74 -18.11 -7.54
C THR A 20 -2.88 -19.36 -7.47
N THR A 21 -1.85 -19.39 -6.62
CA THR A 21 -0.91 -20.52 -6.46
C THR A 21 -1.59 -21.76 -5.89
N LYS A 22 -1.34 -22.93 -6.50
CA LYS A 22 -1.87 -24.25 -6.10
C LYS A 22 -0.82 -25.34 -6.37
N PRO A 23 -0.51 -26.24 -5.41
CA PRO A 23 -0.91 -26.19 -4.00
C PRO A 23 -0.20 -25.05 -3.25
N LEU A 24 -0.71 -24.68 -2.07
CA LEU A 24 -0.09 -23.69 -1.20
C LEU A 24 0.15 -24.28 0.19
N GLU A 25 1.35 -24.11 0.71
CA GLU A 25 1.71 -24.46 2.08
C GLU A 25 2.01 -23.18 2.85
N VAL A 26 1.31 -22.99 3.96
CA VAL A 26 1.41 -21.77 4.77
C VAL A 26 1.72 -22.11 6.21
N ASN A 27 2.43 -21.21 6.85
CA ASN A 27 2.60 -21.20 8.30
C ASN A 27 1.63 -20.18 8.88
N GLY A 28 0.82 -20.57 9.86
CA GLY A 28 -0.28 -19.74 10.37
C GLY A 28 -1.63 -20.08 9.74
N ASN A 29 -2.69 -19.44 10.24
CA ASN A 29 -4.05 -19.61 9.77
C ASN A 29 -4.33 -18.75 8.54
N VAL A 30 -5.36 -19.14 7.78
CA VAL A 30 -5.91 -18.35 6.68
C VAL A 30 -7.29 -17.84 7.05
N TRP A 31 -7.49 -16.53 6.91
CA TRP A 31 -8.74 -15.84 7.22
C TRP A 31 -9.34 -15.22 5.95
N TYR A 32 -10.48 -15.70 5.51
CA TYR A 32 -11.23 -15.19 4.38
C TYR A 32 -12.18 -14.06 4.81
N CYS A 33 -12.20 -12.98 4.04
CA CYS A 33 -13.07 -11.84 4.23
C CYS A 33 -13.84 -11.52 2.95
N HIS A 34 -15.13 -11.21 3.07
CA HIS A 34 -15.90 -10.65 1.97
C HIS A 34 -17.07 -9.81 2.50
N TYR A 35 -17.02 -8.49 2.31
CA TYR A 35 -17.97 -7.56 2.91
C TYR A 35 -19.44 -7.80 2.50
N GLY A 36 -19.66 -8.33 1.29
CA GLY A 36 -21.01 -8.58 0.76
C GLY A 36 -21.67 -9.87 1.24
N THR A 37 -20.89 -10.88 1.64
CA THR A 37 -21.42 -12.24 1.98
C THR A 37 -20.95 -12.78 3.32
N GLY A 38 -19.95 -12.16 3.94
CA GLY A 38 -19.39 -12.57 5.21
C GLY A 38 -20.18 -12.10 6.42
N THR A 39 -19.86 -12.68 7.58
CA THR A 39 -20.45 -12.34 8.87
C THR A 39 -19.39 -12.28 9.96
N ASP A 40 -19.44 -11.24 10.79
CA ASP A 40 -18.55 -11.08 11.95
C ASP A 40 -19.15 -11.68 13.24
N ALA A 41 -20.42 -12.08 13.21
CA ALA A 41 -21.18 -12.41 14.41
C ALA A 41 -21.20 -13.90 14.81
N VAL A 42 -20.70 -14.82 13.97
CA VAL A 42 -20.79 -16.27 14.21
C VAL A 42 -19.44 -16.96 14.01
N SER A 43 -18.96 -17.67 15.02
CA SER A 43 -17.74 -18.51 14.95
C SER A 43 -18.12 -20.00 14.79
N PRO A 44 -17.40 -20.81 13.98
CA PRO A 44 -16.16 -20.48 13.27
C PRO A 44 -16.41 -19.89 11.88
N ALA A 45 -16.39 -18.57 11.76
CA ALA A 45 -16.29 -17.84 10.49
C ALA A 45 -14.83 -17.43 10.23
N GLY A 46 -14.52 -17.21 8.96
CA GLY A 46 -13.23 -16.71 8.52
C GLY A 46 -12.23 -17.78 8.12
N GLN A 47 -12.17 -18.93 8.79
CA GLN A 47 -11.22 -19.99 8.37
C GLN A 47 -11.77 -20.87 7.23
N ASN A 48 -13.07 -20.77 6.96
CA ASN A 48 -13.74 -21.42 5.84
C ASN A 48 -14.12 -20.37 4.80
N ARG A 49 -13.67 -20.54 3.55
CA ARG A 49 -13.95 -19.60 2.44
C ARG A 49 -15.45 -19.45 2.15
N GLN A 50 -16.25 -20.49 2.42
CA GLN A 50 -17.71 -20.48 2.26
C GLN A 50 -18.43 -19.77 3.42
N ALA A 51 -17.71 -19.47 4.51
CA ALA A 51 -18.22 -18.72 5.66
C ALA A 51 -17.19 -17.63 6.04
N PRO A 52 -16.93 -16.65 5.17
CA PRO A 52 -15.91 -15.63 5.42
C PRO A 52 -16.35 -14.64 6.51
N LEU A 53 -15.38 -13.94 7.10
CA LEU A 53 -15.64 -12.76 7.91
C LEU A 53 -16.16 -11.63 7.01
N LYS A 54 -16.89 -10.67 7.60
CA LYS A 54 -17.40 -9.53 6.85
C LYS A 54 -16.32 -8.46 6.68
N THR A 55 -15.57 -8.16 7.74
CA THR A 55 -14.67 -7.00 7.77
C THR A 55 -13.20 -7.39 7.89
N LEU A 56 -12.31 -6.60 7.28
CA LEU A 56 -10.88 -6.71 7.54
C LEU A 56 -10.55 -6.42 9.02
N GLY A 57 -11.32 -5.52 9.65
CA GLY A 57 -11.17 -5.23 11.08
C GLY A 57 -11.30 -6.49 11.94
N GLN A 58 -12.38 -7.28 11.74
CA GLN A 58 -12.59 -8.51 12.49
C GLN A 58 -11.51 -9.58 12.18
N ALA A 59 -11.07 -9.70 10.93
CA ALA A 59 -10.00 -10.62 10.57
C ALA A 59 -8.67 -10.23 11.21
N ASN A 60 -8.32 -8.94 11.22
CA ASN A 60 -7.14 -8.42 11.91
C ASN A 60 -7.21 -8.69 13.42
N THR A 61 -8.39 -8.56 14.04
CA THR A 61 -8.59 -8.94 15.45
C THR A 61 -8.30 -10.41 15.70
N ASN A 62 -8.83 -11.30 14.85
CA ASN A 62 -8.71 -12.75 15.01
C ASN A 62 -7.33 -13.31 14.67
N ALA A 63 -6.65 -12.70 13.70
CA ALA A 63 -5.37 -13.18 13.20
C ALA A 63 -4.26 -13.11 14.25
N ALA A 64 -3.27 -13.98 14.13
CA ALA A 64 -2.02 -13.98 14.89
C ALA A 64 -0.82 -13.66 13.97
N ASN A 65 0.37 -13.48 14.56
CA ASN A 65 1.59 -13.30 13.78
C ASN A 65 1.82 -14.49 12.83
N GLY A 66 2.10 -14.18 11.56
CA GLY A 66 2.31 -15.15 10.48
C GLY A 66 1.03 -15.51 9.71
N ASP A 67 -0.15 -15.12 10.18
CA ASP A 67 -1.40 -15.45 9.51
C ASP A 67 -1.57 -14.69 8.17
N ILE A 68 -2.40 -15.27 7.30
CA ILE A 68 -2.80 -14.69 6.02
C ILE A 68 -4.26 -14.26 6.10
N ILE A 69 -4.55 -13.03 5.67
CA ILE A 69 -5.91 -12.53 5.49
C ILE A 69 -6.17 -12.41 3.99
N VAL A 70 -7.18 -13.11 3.51
CA VAL A 70 -7.61 -13.17 2.11
C VAL A 70 -8.87 -12.33 1.96
N LEU A 71 -8.76 -11.21 1.27
CA LEU A 71 -9.89 -10.40 0.85
C LEU A 71 -10.39 -10.99 -0.47
N MET A 72 -11.56 -11.62 -0.46
CA MET A 72 -12.09 -12.34 -1.62
C MET A 72 -12.45 -11.37 -2.76
N ASP A 73 -12.48 -11.88 -4.00
CA ASP A 73 -12.79 -11.09 -5.19
C ASP A 73 -14.09 -10.29 -5.01
N GLY A 74 -14.03 -8.99 -5.33
CA GLY A 74 -15.15 -8.06 -5.18
C GLY A 74 -15.35 -7.48 -3.78
N HIS A 75 -14.50 -7.80 -2.79
CA HIS A 75 -14.56 -7.20 -1.45
C HIS A 75 -14.47 -5.67 -1.54
N THR A 76 -15.55 -4.97 -1.20
CA THR A 76 -15.56 -3.50 -1.08
C THR A 76 -15.96 -3.14 0.34
N GLU A 77 -15.04 -2.51 1.07
CA GLU A 77 -15.27 -2.11 2.46
C GLU A 77 -15.06 -0.61 2.62
N THR A 78 -16.04 0.06 3.22
CA THR A 78 -15.94 1.46 3.62
C THR A 78 -15.57 1.52 5.09
N LEU A 79 -14.40 2.07 5.40
CA LEU A 79 -13.91 2.23 6.75
C LEU A 79 -14.35 3.59 7.31
N THR A 80 -14.88 3.57 8.53
CA THR A 80 -15.25 4.76 9.30
C THR A 80 -14.21 5.10 10.38
N SER A 81 -13.22 4.24 10.55
CA SER A 81 -12.11 4.40 11.50
C SER A 81 -10.85 3.73 10.93
N ALA A 82 -9.68 4.25 11.31
CA ALA A 82 -8.41 3.66 10.94
C ALA A 82 -8.25 2.23 11.48
N LEU A 83 -7.65 1.34 10.70
CA LEU A 83 -7.19 0.03 11.17
C LEU A 83 -5.71 0.09 11.52
N LEU A 84 -5.40 -0.39 12.72
CA LEU A 84 -4.04 -0.50 13.25
C LEU A 84 -3.53 -1.95 13.07
N PHE A 85 -2.41 -2.10 12.38
CA PHE A 85 -1.75 -3.39 12.17
C PHE A 85 -0.50 -3.48 13.05
N THR A 86 -0.62 -4.24 14.14
CA THR A 86 0.44 -4.48 15.15
C THR A 86 1.05 -5.87 15.07
N LYS A 87 0.55 -6.70 14.14
CA LYS A 87 0.91 -8.12 13.99
C LYS A 87 1.58 -8.34 12.64
N ASP A 88 2.39 -9.39 12.57
CA ASP A 88 3.02 -9.80 11.32
C ASP A 88 1.98 -10.50 10.45
N LEU A 89 1.54 -9.86 9.37
CA LEU A 89 0.39 -10.31 8.59
C LEU A 89 0.64 -10.19 7.09
N THR A 90 0.10 -11.14 6.34
CA THR A 90 -0.01 -11.02 4.88
C THR A 90 -1.46 -10.79 4.50
N ILE A 91 -1.79 -9.60 4.02
CA ILE A 91 -3.13 -9.23 3.54
C ILE A 91 -3.13 -9.28 2.02
N VAL A 92 -3.91 -10.19 1.45
CA VAL A 92 -3.95 -10.49 0.01
C VAL A 92 -5.34 -10.24 -0.52
N GLY A 93 -5.46 -9.38 -1.54
CA GLY A 93 -6.68 -9.26 -2.33
C GLY A 93 -6.73 -10.29 -3.46
N ALA A 94 -7.88 -10.91 -3.65
CA ALA A 94 -8.20 -11.75 -4.79
C ALA A 94 -8.90 -10.95 -5.89
N GLY A 95 -8.77 -11.42 -7.12
CA GLY A 95 -9.42 -10.81 -8.28
C GLY A 95 -8.63 -9.64 -8.88
N SER A 96 -8.85 -9.43 -10.17
CA SER A 96 -8.32 -8.30 -10.93
C SER A 96 -9.22 -8.04 -12.15
N SER A 97 -9.45 -6.78 -12.47
CA SER A 97 -10.21 -6.36 -13.64
C SER A 97 -9.60 -5.10 -14.24
N GLY A 98 -9.41 -5.07 -15.56
CA GLY A 98 -8.81 -3.92 -16.26
C GLY A 98 -7.41 -3.53 -15.78
N GLY A 99 -6.64 -4.50 -15.26
CA GLY A 99 -5.31 -4.25 -14.69
C GLY A 99 -5.31 -3.63 -13.29
N ARG A 100 -6.46 -3.62 -12.60
CA ARG A 100 -6.58 -3.14 -11.22
C ARG A 100 -7.11 -4.25 -10.30
N PRO A 101 -6.78 -4.24 -8.99
CA PRO A 101 -7.44 -5.10 -8.02
C PRO A 101 -8.94 -4.81 -7.94
N THR A 102 -9.75 -5.85 -7.75
CA THR A 102 -11.20 -5.71 -7.50
C THR A 102 -11.53 -5.52 -6.03
N VAL A 103 -10.63 -5.96 -5.14
CA VAL A 103 -10.69 -5.67 -3.71
C VAL A 103 -10.38 -4.21 -3.47
N ARG A 104 -11.32 -3.51 -2.82
CA ARG A 104 -11.29 -2.06 -2.66
C ARG A 104 -11.59 -1.60 -1.24
N PHE A 105 -10.79 -0.67 -0.74
CA PHE A 105 -11.08 0.10 0.47
C PHE A 105 -11.44 1.55 0.14
N ILE A 106 -12.46 2.05 0.82
CA ILE A 106 -12.90 3.45 0.78
C ILE A 106 -12.79 3.97 2.21
N ASN A 107 -12.22 5.16 2.37
CA ASN A 107 -12.22 5.83 3.66
C ASN A 107 -13.36 6.85 3.72
N ASN A 108 -14.10 6.76 4.82
CA ASN A 108 -15.17 7.68 5.19
C ASN A 108 -14.95 8.17 6.63
N SER A 109 -13.68 8.39 7.01
CA SER A 109 -13.27 8.93 8.30
C SER A 109 -12.55 10.25 8.09
N ALA A 110 -12.99 11.30 8.80
CA ALA A 110 -12.42 12.63 8.63
C ALA A 110 -11.09 12.68 9.38
N ALA A 111 -10.04 13.20 8.73
CA ALA A 111 -8.71 13.35 9.32
C ALA A 111 -8.09 12.06 9.90
N ALA A 112 -8.43 10.89 9.35
CA ALA A 112 -7.85 9.61 9.76
C ALA A 112 -7.39 8.80 8.56
N SER A 113 -6.24 8.14 8.68
CA SER A 113 -5.73 7.19 7.70
C SER A 113 -6.68 5.99 7.52
N LEU A 114 -6.58 5.30 6.38
CA LEU A 114 -7.16 3.95 6.28
C LEU A 114 -6.41 3.04 7.24
N PHE A 115 -5.09 2.95 7.05
CA PHE A 115 -4.24 1.98 7.73
C PHE A 115 -3.06 2.66 8.41
N THR A 116 -2.76 2.21 9.62
CA THR A 116 -1.51 2.49 10.31
C THR A 116 -0.81 1.17 10.58
N VAL A 117 0.46 1.08 10.19
CA VAL A 117 1.29 -0.10 10.42
C VAL A 117 2.27 0.21 11.53
N SER A 118 2.23 -0.58 12.60
CA SER A 118 3.12 -0.44 13.76
C SER A 118 3.67 -1.79 14.25
N ALA A 119 3.51 -2.86 13.46
CA ALA A 119 4.07 -4.16 13.76
C ALA A 119 5.62 -4.09 13.80
N SER A 120 6.22 -4.90 14.66
CA SER A 120 7.68 -4.99 14.76
C SER A 120 8.31 -6.00 13.79
N GLY A 121 7.51 -6.83 13.12
CA GLY A 121 7.98 -7.74 12.07
C GLY A 121 7.46 -7.32 10.69
N LEU A 122 6.96 -8.27 9.90
CA LEU A 122 6.60 -8.05 8.50
C LEU A 122 5.09 -7.90 8.29
N VAL A 123 4.67 -6.80 7.67
CA VAL A 123 3.30 -6.63 7.15
C VAL A 123 3.31 -6.50 5.64
N GLN A 124 2.45 -7.24 4.95
CA GLN A 124 2.31 -7.18 3.50
C GLN A 124 0.89 -6.80 3.09
N PHE A 125 0.76 -5.84 2.19
CA PHE A 125 -0.48 -5.54 1.48
C PHE A 125 -0.27 -5.89 0.01
N ARG A 126 -1.11 -6.79 -0.51
CA ARG A 126 -0.93 -7.37 -1.84
C ARG A 126 -2.21 -7.32 -2.66
N ASN A 127 -2.15 -6.79 -3.89
CA ASN A 127 -3.28 -6.73 -4.82
C ASN A 127 -4.53 -6.10 -4.21
N ILE A 128 -4.40 -4.87 -3.70
CA ILE A 128 -5.49 -4.11 -3.07
C ILE A 128 -5.61 -2.73 -3.73
N TRP A 129 -6.84 -2.32 -4.01
CA TRP A 129 -7.17 -0.97 -4.47
C TRP A 129 -7.57 -0.07 -3.30
N PHE A 130 -6.80 0.99 -3.11
CA PHE A 130 -7.07 2.10 -2.21
C PHE A 130 -7.69 3.25 -2.99
N ALA A 131 -9.01 3.37 -2.94
CA ALA A 131 -9.75 4.37 -3.70
C ALA A 131 -9.52 5.79 -3.17
N ALA A 132 -9.86 6.77 -4.00
CA ALA A 132 -9.88 8.17 -3.60
C ALA A 132 -10.81 8.37 -2.38
N GLN A 133 -10.41 9.28 -1.51
CA GLN A 133 -11.20 9.64 -0.32
C GLN A 133 -12.54 10.22 -0.76
N THR A 134 -13.61 9.88 -0.03
CA THR A 134 -14.96 10.37 -0.33
C THR A 134 -15.31 11.65 0.44
N GLN A 135 -14.45 12.05 1.37
CA GLN A 135 -14.57 13.28 2.17
C GLN A 135 -13.17 13.77 2.57
N ALA A 136 -13.06 15.05 2.93
CA ALA A 136 -11.79 15.69 3.27
C ALA A 136 -11.01 14.91 4.36
N CYS A 137 -9.80 14.49 4.01
CA CYS A 137 -8.88 13.78 4.90
C CYS A 137 -7.52 14.47 4.87
N SER A 138 -7.10 14.99 6.03
CA SER A 138 -5.80 15.64 6.21
C SER A 138 -4.68 14.69 6.64
N ALA A 139 -4.97 13.40 6.79
CA ALA A 139 -3.99 12.38 7.15
C ALA A 139 -3.61 11.54 5.93
N ALA A 140 -2.38 11.04 5.91
CA ALA A 140 -1.92 10.11 4.89
C ALA A 140 -2.84 8.88 4.79
N LYS A 141 -3.00 8.33 3.57
CA LYS A 141 -3.92 7.21 3.35
C LYS A 141 -3.43 5.94 4.07
N ILE A 142 -2.13 5.67 4.00
CA ILE A 142 -1.44 4.63 4.80
C ILE A 142 -0.24 5.25 5.48
N ILE A 143 -0.09 4.99 6.79
CA ILE A 143 1.08 5.38 7.58
C ILE A 143 1.89 4.14 7.94
N VAL A 144 3.17 4.15 7.60
CA VAL A 144 4.16 3.13 8.01
C VAL A 144 5.00 3.68 9.15
N ASN A 145 4.77 3.17 10.36
CA ASN A 145 5.45 3.60 11.57
C ASN A 145 5.92 2.39 12.38
N THR A 146 6.88 1.66 11.82
CA THR A 146 7.40 0.41 12.37
C THR A 146 8.87 0.60 12.79
N ALA A 147 9.15 0.81 14.08
CA ALA A 147 10.52 1.13 14.53
C ALA A 147 11.59 0.08 14.13
N ASN A 148 11.20 -1.21 14.05
CA ASN A 148 12.08 -2.31 13.61
C ASN A 148 11.38 -3.28 12.64
N GLY A 149 10.23 -2.87 12.10
CA GLY A 149 9.44 -3.72 11.22
C GLY A 149 9.69 -3.44 9.74
N SER A 150 9.20 -4.32 8.90
CA SER A 150 9.26 -4.20 7.45
C SER A 150 7.86 -4.19 6.85
N VAL A 151 7.68 -3.45 5.76
CA VAL A 151 6.42 -3.42 5.02
C VAL A 151 6.63 -3.74 3.55
N VAL A 152 5.72 -4.51 2.98
CA VAL A 152 5.65 -4.78 1.53
C VAL A 152 4.32 -4.29 0.99
N ILE A 153 4.37 -3.43 0.00
CA ILE A 153 3.22 -3.00 -0.81
C ILE A 153 3.41 -3.58 -2.20
N ASN A 154 2.63 -4.59 -2.59
CA ASN A 154 2.84 -5.31 -3.86
C ASN A 154 1.57 -5.38 -4.70
N GLY A 155 1.62 -4.94 -5.97
CA GLY A 155 0.45 -5.05 -6.84
C GLY A 155 -0.72 -4.15 -6.43
N CYS A 156 -0.49 -3.15 -5.57
CA CYS A 156 -1.55 -2.28 -5.07
C CYS A 156 -1.86 -1.15 -6.06
N TYR A 157 -3.06 -0.57 -5.91
CA TYR A 157 -3.50 0.56 -6.73
C TYR A 157 -3.99 1.69 -5.83
N PHE A 158 -3.38 2.86 -5.89
CA PHE A 158 -3.72 4.02 -5.09
C PHE A 158 -4.28 5.13 -5.97
N GLU A 159 -5.48 5.58 -5.65
CA GLU A 159 -6.07 6.79 -6.22
C GLU A 159 -6.02 7.92 -5.19
N GLY A 160 -5.31 8.99 -5.54
CA GLY A 160 -5.35 10.26 -4.81
C GLY A 160 -6.37 11.18 -5.46
N GLY A 161 -7.44 11.53 -4.74
CA GLY A 161 -8.49 12.42 -5.22
C GLY A 161 -8.43 13.81 -4.60
N ALA A 162 -9.50 14.58 -4.83
CA ALA A 162 -9.67 15.95 -4.35
C ALA A 162 -9.60 16.12 -2.82
N TYR A 163 -9.80 15.04 -2.08
CA TYR A 163 -9.89 15.03 -0.63
C TYR A 163 -8.70 14.36 0.06
N ASP A 164 -7.73 13.88 -0.70
CA ASP A 164 -6.50 13.27 -0.20
C ASP A 164 -5.43 14.35 0.03
N ALA A 165 -5.58 15.15 1.09
CA ALA A 165 -4.71 16.32 1.34
C ALA A 165 -3.31 15.97 1.85
N ASP A 166 -2.98 14.68 1.97
CA ASP A 166 -1.69 14.18 2.44
C ASP A 166 -1.21 13.00 1.57
N TRP A 167 -0.08 12.39 1.94
CA TRP A 167 0.56 11.32 1.19
C TRP A 167 -0.37 10.10 0.98
N GLN A 168 -0.30 9.45 -0.17
CA GLN A 168 -0.99 8.16 -0.35
C GLN A 168 -0.30 7.07 0.49
N LEU A 169 1.02 7.09 0.53
CA LEU A 169 1.84 6.27 1.42
C LEU A 169 2.85 7.16 2.14
N GLU A 170 2.69 7.28 3.45
CA GLU A 170 3.62 7.97 4.33
C GLU A 170 4.50 6.96 5.08
N ILE A 171 5.80 7.23 5.11
CA ILE A 171 6.79 6.40 5.79
C ILE A 171 7.47 7.24 6.88
N VAL A 172 7.19 6.89 8.13
CA VAL A 172 7.77 7.54 9.32
C VAL A 172 8.96 6.72 9.84
N ASN A 173 8.78 5.40 9.97
CA ASN A 173 9.79 4.48 10.48
C ASN A 173 9.68 3.11 9.81
N SER A 174 10.81 2.53 9.40
CA SER A 174 10.86 1.14 8.94
C SER A 174 12.29 0.61 8.83
N GLU A 175 12.50 -0.68 9.07
CA GLU A 175 13.74 -1.33 8.66
C GLU A 175 13.78 -1.44 7.13
N VAL A 176 12.73 -1.99 6.52
CA VAL A 176 12.64 -2.14 5.06
C VAL A 176 11.24 -1.79 4.57
N VAL A 177 11.18 -0.86 3.62
CA VAL A 177 9.99 -0.60 2.80
C VAL A 177 10.21 -1.14 1.40
N LEU A 178 9.39 -2.10 0.99
CA LEU A 178 9.40 -2.67 -0.35
C LEU A 178 8.10 -2.28 -1.08
N ILE A 179 8.22 -1.54 -2.17
CA ILE A 179 7.07 -1.15 -3.01
C ILE A 179 7.25 -1.78 -4.38
N LYS A 180 6.36 -2.69 -4.73
CA LYS A 180 6.49 -3.51 -5.94
C LYS A 180 5.23 -3.47 -6.78
N ASN A 181 5.37 -3.39 -8.10
CA ASN A 181 4.26 -3.54 -9.06
C ASN A 181 3.03 -2.67 -8.72
N THR A 182 3.25 -1.52 -8.08
CA THR A 182 2.18 -0.72 -7.45
C THR A 182 1.98 0.55 -8.26
N THR A 183 0.72 0.95 -8.42
CA THR A 183 0.37 2.18 -9.14
C THR A 183 -0.15 3.24 -8.17
N PHE A 184 0.34 4.46 -8.31
CA PHE A 184 -0.20 5.67 -7.69
C PHE A 184 -0.66 6.62 -8.79
N ILE A 185 -1.90 7.08 -8.72
CA ILE A 185 -2.45 8.03 -9.69
C ILE A 185 -3.19 9.17 -9.00
N SER A 186 -2.89 10.40 -9.42
CA SER A 186 -3.73 11.56 -9.11
C SER A 186 -4.95 11.55 -10.02
N THR A 187 -6.11 11.60 -9.40
CA THR A 187 -7.45 11.67 -10.02
C THR A 187 -8.09 13.03 -9.82
N ALA A 188 -7.30 14.02 -9.39
CA ALA A 188 -7.74 15.40 -9.22
C ALA A 188 -8.46 15.91 -10.48
N THR A 189 -9.47 16.76 -10.28
CA THR A 189 -10.23 17.39 -11.37
C THR A 189 -9.89 18.87 -11.55
N SER A 190 -9.00 19.40 -10.71
CA SER A 190 -8.51 20.77 -10.77
C SER A 190 -7.18 20.91 -10.02
N VAL A 191 -6.44 21.98 -10.30
CA VAL A 191 -5.22 22.35 -9.53
C VAL A 191 -5.51 22.70 -8.06
N ALA A 192 -6.71 23.17 -7.74
CA ALA A 192 -7.08 23.54 -6.37
C ALA A 192 -7.36 22.33 -5.47
N THR A 193 -7.47 21.15 -6.07
CA THR A 193 -7.87 19.91 -5.40
C THR A 193 -6.90 18.78 -5.77
N GLN A 194 -5.62 19.10 -5.89
CA GLN A 194 -4.59 18.09 -6.08
C GLN A 194 -4.36 17.32 -4.78
N PRO A 195 -4.14 15.99 -4.83
CA PRO A 195 -3.55 15.29 -3.69
C PRO A 195 -2.11 15.73 -3.44
N LYS A 196 -1.61 15.58 -2.21
CA LYS A 196 -0.25 16.00 -1.82
C LYS A 196 0.81 15.35 -2.71
N GLY A 197 0.88 14.03 -2.67
CA GLY A 197 1.86 13.24 -3.42
C GLY A 197 1.59 11.74 -3.23
N ALA A 198 2.30 10.92 -3.99
CA ALA A 198 2.19 9.47 -3.94
C ALA A 198 2.87 8.89 -2.69
N ILE A 199 4.17 9.14 -2.53
CA ILE A 199 4.99 8.54 -1.48
C ILE A 199 5.80 9.64 -0.79
N GLY A 200 5.73 9.72 0.53
CA GLY A 200 6.50 10.66 1.31
C GLY A 200 7.15 10.02 2.53
N THR A 201 8.30 10.54 2.92
CA THR A 201 8.83 10.29 4.26
C THR A 201 8.50 11.45 5.19
N GLU A 202 8.26 11.16 6.46
CA GLU A 202 8.03 12.17 7.50
C GLU A 202 8.95 11.92 8.69
N ILE A 203 9.20 12.96 9.50
CA ILE A 203 10.17 12.94 10.60
C ILE A 203 9.89 11.76 11.53
N GLY A 204 10.89 10.90 11.67
CA GLY A 204 10.85 9.71 12.50
C GLY A 204 12.17 9.46 13.21
N THR A 205 12.48 8.18 13.40
CA THR A 205 13.73 7.69 13.98
C THR A 205 14.68 7.18 12.91
N ALA A 206 14.20 6.30 12.02
CA ALA A 206 15.03 5.71 10.97
C ALA A 206 14.18 5.04 9.89
N ILE A 207 14.68 5.13 8.65
CA ILE A 207 14.29 4.25 7.56
C ILE A 207 15.58 3.63 7.03
N ALA A 208 15.80 2.32 7.17
CA ALA A 208 17.08 1.76 6.74
C ALA A 208 17.11 1.57 5.22
N VAL A 209 16.06 0.95 4.65
CA VAL A 209 16.00 0.64 3.23
C VAL A 209 14.64 1.00 2.63
N CYS A 210 14.64 1.68 1.48
CA CYS A 210 13.46 1.86 0.63
C CYS A 210 13.75 1.36 -0.78
N LEU A 211 13.05 0.30 -1.22
CA LEU A 211 13.18 -0.25 -2.57
C LEU A 211 11.87 -0.11 -3.33
N MET A 212 11.96 0.34 -4.57
CA MET A 212 10.84 0.46 -5.50
C MET A 212 11.16 -0.28 -6.80
N ASP A 213 10.31 -1.23 -7.17
CA ASP A 213 10.48 -2.05 -8.38
C ASP A 213 9.14 -2.19 -9.12
N GLY A 214 9.08 -1.73 -10.37
CA GLY A 214 7.84 -1.78 -11.16
C GLY A 214 6.74 -0.83 -10.66
N VAL A 215 7.11 0.25 -9.97
CA VAL A 215 6.15 1.25 -9.47
C VAL A 215 5.80 2.24 -10.58
N THR A 216 4.51 2.54 -10.75
CA THR A 216 4.03 3.59 -11.64
C THR A 216 3.47 4.74 -10.82
N VAL A 217 3.96 5.96 -11.02
CA VAL A 217 3.42 7.18 -10.41
C VAL A 217 2.97 8.12 -11.51
N SER A 218 1.71 8.55 -11.47
CA SER A 218 1.11 9.41 -12.48
C SER A 218 0.42 10.62 -11.87
N GLY A 219 0.78 11.82 -12.33
CA GLY A 219 0.15 13.07 -11.93
C GLY A 219 -1.26 13.24 -12.50
N GLY A 220 -1.72 12.35 -13.38
CA GLY A 220 -2.99 12.53 -14.07
C GLY A 220 -3.03 13.87 -14.82
N THR A 221 -4.21 14.48 -14.90
CA THR A 221 -4.38 15.75 -15.65
C THR A 221 -3.84 16.96 -14.90
N TYR A 222 -3.91 16.95 -13.57
CA TYR A 222 -3.65 18.15 -12.76
C TYR A 222 -2.42 18.05 -11.88
N GLY A 223 -1.75 16.90 -11.79
CA GLY A 223 -0.52 16.73 -11.01
C GLY A 223 -0.74 16.47 -9.51
N TRP A 224 0.32 16.76 -8.76
CA TRP A 224 0.43 16.63 -7.30
C TRP A 224 0.70 18.02 -6.70
N SER A 225 0.20 18.32 -5.50
CA SER A 225 0.37 19.66 -4.92
C SER A 225 1.75 19.88 -4.30
N ASN A 226 2.46 18.80 -3.91
CA ASN A 226 3.75 18.88 -3.23
C ASN A 226 4.94 19.12 -4.17
N TYR A 227 4.69 19.44 -5.45
CA TYR A 227 5.65 19.50 -6.55
C TYR A 227 6.32 18.14 -6.88
N HIS A 228 6.77 17.39 -5.88
CA HIS A 228 7.32 16.04 -6.01
C HIS A 228 6.26 15.01 -5.64
N ALA A 229 6.02 14.08 -6.54
CA ALA A 229 5.13 12.94 -6.32
C ALA A 229 5.75 11.92 -5.36
N ILE A 230 7.07 11.79 -5.37
CA ILE A 230 7.84 10.98 -4.41
C ILE A 230 8.82 11.91 -3.70
N GLU A 231 8.78 11.93 -2.37
CA GLU A 231 9.73 12.70 -1.55
C GLU A 231 10.32 11.84 -0.44
N LEU A 232 11.62 11.57 -0.53
CA LEU A 232 12.39 10.78 0.45
C LEU A 232 13.38 11.69 1.18
N VAL A 233 12.86 12.72 1.87
CA VAL A 233 13.65 13.82 2.43
C VAL A 233 13.50 13.99 3.94
N ASN A 234 12.28 14.13 4.49
CA ASN A 234 12.12 14.51 5.91
C ASN A 234 12.68 13.47 6.88
N GLN A 235 12.50 12.19 6.55
CA GLN A 235 13.25 11.09 7.12
C GLN A 235 13.88 10.34 5.95
N PRO A 236 15.14 10.64 5.58
CA PRO A 236 15.74 10.03 4.41
C PRO A 236 16.07 8.57 4.70
N PRO A 237 15.74 7.63 3.79
CA PRO A 237 16.22 6.27 3.91
C PRO A 237 17.75 6.22 3.83
N THR A 238 18.40 5.37 4.63
CA THR A 238 19.86 5.16 4.53
C THR A 238 20.24 4.64 3.15
N TYR A 239 19.43 3.75 2.57
CA TYR A 239 19.61 3.21 1.23
C TYR A 239 18.31 3.28 0.42
N VAL A 240 18.41 3.77 -0.81
CA VAL A 240 17.33 3.83 -1.79
C VAL A 240 17.74 3.10 -3.06
N ALA A 241 16.88 2.20 -3.54
CA ALA A 241 16.98 1.69 -4.90
C ALA A 241 15.63 1.81 -5.60
N ILE A 242 15.62 2.48 -6.74
CA ILE A 242 14.44 2.60 -7.59
C ILE A 242 14.81 2.03 -8.96
N GLU A 243 14.10 1.00 -9.40
CA GLU A 243 14.31 0.32 -10.67
C GLU A 243 13.00 -0.03 -11.35
N ASN A 244 13.01 -0.12 -12.68
CA ASN A 244 11.84 -0.52 -13.47
C ASN A 244 10.58 0.34 -13.24
N CYS A 245 10.75 1.54 -12.69
CA CYS A 245 9.65 2.41 -12.31
C CYS A 245 9.29 3.39 -13.44
N SER A 246 8.06 3.90 -13.42
CA SER A 246 7.55 4.88 -14.39
C SER A 246 7.08 6.15 -13.68
N LEU A 247 7.58 7.30 -14.13
CA LEU A 247 7.10 8.63 -13.70
C LEU A 247 6.31 9.26 -14.83
N LEU A 248 5.01 9.45 -14.63
CA LEU A 248 4.12 9.92 -15.68
C LEU A 248 3.54 11.28 -15.32
N LEU A 249 3.36 12.10 -16.35
CA LEU A 249 2.61 13.36 -16.29
C LEU A 249 3.10 14.31 -15.18
N GLY A 250 4.41 14.60 -15.18
CA GLY A 250 5.01 15.58 -14.27
C GLY A 250 5.14 15.09 -12.82
N SER A 251 5.26 13.77 -12.62
CA SER A 251 5.50 13.18 -11.30
C SER A 251 6.99 13.26 -10.94
N ASP A 252 7.41 14.41 -10.40
CA ASP A 252 8.80 14.63 -9.98
C ASP A 252 9.16 13.80 -8.74
N VAL A 253 10.46 13.55 -8.55
CA VAL A 253 11.02 12.79 -7.43
C VAL A 253 12.10 13.59 -6.74
N LYS A 254 12.09 13.58 -5.41
CA LYS A 254 13.11 14.21 -4.58
C LYS A 254 13.69 13.23 -3.57
N ILE A 255 15.02 13.17 -3.49
CA ILE A 255 15.74 12.27 -2.59
C ILE A 255 16.80 13.06 -1.86
N HIS A 256 16.92 12.86 -0.55
CA HIS A 256 17.95 13.54 0.22
C HIS A 256 19.35 13.10 -0.22
N SER A 257 20.29 14.04 -0.31
CA SER A 257 21.71 13.77 -0.62
C SER A 257 22.45 12.79 0.31
N ILE A 258 21.92 12.48 1.50
CA ILE A 258 22.57 11.53 2.41
C ILE A 258 22.14 10.09 2.16
N ALA A 259 21.07 9.88 1.39
CA ALA A 259 20.64 8.55 1.01
C ALA A 259 21.67 7.95 0.05
N LEU A 260 22.09 6.72 0.33
CA LEU A 260 22.93 5.94 -0.58
C LEU A 260 22.06 5.21 -1.60
N GLY A 261 22.68 4.72 -2.67
CA GLY A 261 22.05 3.82 -3.64
C GLY A 261 21.88 4.45 -5.02
N TYR A 262 20.77 4.15 -5.70
CA TYR A 262 20.58 4.55 -7.08
C TYR A 262 19.10 4.69 -7.46
N VAL A 263 18.88 5.41 -8.56
CA VAL A 263 17.55 5.62 -9.13
C VAL A 263 17.63 5.47 -10.63
N SER A 264 16.78 4.61 -11.18
CA SER A 264 16.63 4.37 -12.61
C SER A 264 15.15 4.22 -12.93
N PHE A 265 14.63 5.11 -13.76
CA PHE A 265 13.26 5.05 -14.25
C PHE A 265 13.24 4.62 -15.71
N SER A 266 12.38 3.66 -16.04
CA SER A 266 12.24 3.12 -17.39
C SER A 266 11.40 4.01 -18.28
N THR A 267 10.47 4.80 -17.72
CA THR A 267 9.57 5.66 -18.50
C THR A 267 9.32 6.96 -17.78
N GLN A 268 9.42 8.07 -18.51
CA GLN A 268 9.20 9.42 -18.01
C GLN A 268 8.36 10.22 -19.01
N THR A 269 7.29 10.90 -18.57
CA THR A 269 6.45 11.76 -19.43
C THR A 269 6.03 13.04 -18.73
N GLY A 270 5.74 14.11 -19.48
CA GLY A 270 5.27 15.37 -18.89
C GLY A 270 6.35 16.17 -18.14
N GLY A 271 7.63 15.98 -18.47
CA GLY A 271 8.73 16.77 -17.91
C GLY A 271 9.18 16.36 -16.51
N CYS A 272 8.98 15.09 -16.12
CA CYS A 272 9.41 14.56 -14.83
C CYS A 272 10.90 14.83 -14.56
N ARG A 273 11.22 15.16 -13.32
CA ARG A 273 12.59 15.41 -12.84
C ARG A 273 12.92 14.53 -11.64
N ILE A 274 14.20 14.28 -11.47
CA ILE A 274 14.77 13.61 -10.30
C ILE A 274 15.73 14.62 -9.67
N ASP A 275 15.45 15.01 -8.44
CA ASP A 275 16.27 15.93 -7.66
C ASP A 275 16.94 15.19 -6.50
N TRP A 276 18.24 15.38 -6.38
CA TRP A 276 19.02 14.93 -5.22
C TRP A 276 19.32 16.16 -4.38
N ASP A 277 18.60 16.28 -3.27
CA ASP A 277 18.55 17.44 -2.40
C ASP A 277 19.97 17.77 -1.88
N GLY A 278 20.66 18.70 -2.53
CA GLY A 278 22.00 19.16 -2.12
C GLY A 278 23.16 18.92 -3.10
N VAL A 279 22.94 18.44 -4.33
CA VAL A 279 24.01 18.43 -5.35
C VAL A 279 23.80 19.56 -6.37
N SER A 280 24.21 20.77 -5.99
CA SER A 280 24.63 21.77 -6.99
C SER A 280 25.97 21.32 -7.58
N GLY A 281 25.94 20.32 -8.46
CA GLY A 281 27.10 19.74 -9.10
C GLY A 281 26.68 18.63 -10.05
N LEU A 282 26.87 18.85 -11.36
CA LEU A 282 26.56 17.93 -12.44
C LEU A 282 26.97 16.48 -12.11
N ILE A 283 26.05 15.53 -12.36
CA ILE A 283 26.38 14.15 -12.73
C ILE A 283 26.42 14.09 -14.25
#